data_AF-A0A438X5L5-F1
#
_entry.id   AF-A0A438X5L5-F1
#
_cell.length_a   1.000
_cell.length_b   1.000
_cell.length_c   1.000
_cell.angle_alpha   90.00
_cell.angle_beta   90.00
_cell.angle_gamma   90.00
#
_symmetry.space_group_name_H-M   'P 1'
#
loop_
_entity.id
_entity.type
_entity.pdbx_description
1 polymer ?
#
loop_
_entity_poly.entity_id
_entity_poly.type
_entity_poly.pdbx_seq_one_letter_code
_entity_poly.pdbx_strand_id
1 'polypeptide(L)'
;DGYLMRRPFERLDTQNHQTAISEGDFQVNGEITEDGRFFACKFTTTTNIAYEIIAPKNAAITPIVNEIGKIYTFEKRSYLVLYKILLENNTELETIHSGNVNLVRLPAPLPAFSFLRTQVESKMAFRD
;
A
#
# COMPACT_ATOMS: atom_id res chain seq x y z
N ASP A 1 48.63 26.18 12.72
CA ASP A 1 48.22 26.17 14.14
C ASP A 1 46.91 26.93 14.29
N GLY A 2 45.77 26.27 14.43
CA GLY A 2 45.25 25.77 15.71
C GLY A 2 44.57 26.96 16.43
N TYR A 3 43.25 27.03 16.63
CA TYR A 3 42.43 26.06 17.33
C TYR A 3 40.94 26.19 16.99
N LEU A 4 40.26 25.04 17.01
CA LEU A 4 38.82 24.86 16.96
C LEU A 4 38.25 25.02 18.38
N MET A 5 37.56 26.12 18.67
CA MET A 5 36.85 26.29 19.96
C MET A 5 35.43 25.71 19.85
N ARG A 6 35.27 24.45 20.25
CA ARG A 6 33.96 23.82 20.51
C ARG A 6 33.45 24.28 21.89
N ARG A 7 32.19 24.70 21.98
CA ARG A 7 31.43 24.71 23.24
C ARG A 7 30.34 23.64 23.22
N PRO A 8 30.04 23.02 24.38
CA PRO A 8 29.35 21.75 24.47
C PRO A 8 27.86 21.95 24.78
N PHE A 9 27.02 21.19 24.09
CA PHE A 9 25.72 20.82 24.62
C PHE A 9 25.62 19.31 24.42
N GLU A 10 25.92 18.57 25.49
CA GLU A 10 25.44 17.21 25.66
C GLU A 10 23.95 17.20 25.36
N ARG A 11 23.56 16.69 24.18
CA ARG A 11 22.26 16.06 24.06
C ARG A 11 22.47 14.67 24.62
N LEU A 12 22.13 14.52 25.89
CA LEU A 12 22.04 13.23 26.54
C LEU A 12 21.21 12.33 25.62
N ASP A 13 21.87 11.32 25.07
CA ASP A 13 21.26 10.13 24.54
C ASP A 13 20.27 9.62 25.56
N THR A 14 19.01 9.96 25.36
CA THR A 14 17.90 9.09 25.74
C THR A 14 17.10 8.93 24.47
N GLN A 15 17.71 8.16 23.57
CA GLN A 15 17.01 7.37 22.58
C GLN A 15 15.78 6.79 23.28
N ASN A 16 14.59 7.25 22.90
CA ASN A 16 13.34 6.76 23.43
C ASN A 16 13.17 5.30 22.96
N HIS A 17 13.75 4.36 23.68
CA HIS A 17 13.67 2.91 23.42
C HIS A 17 12.38 2.29 23.94
N GLN A 18 11.32 3.08 24.10
CA GLN A 18 10.00 2.59 24.45
C GLN A 18 8.94 3.32 23.64
N THR A 19 9.10 3.37 22.32
CA THR A 19 7.90 3.27 21.50
C THR A 19 7.40 1.84 21.71
N ALA A 20 6.26 1.70 22.38
CA ALA A 20 5.41 0.54 22.16
C ALA A 20 5.03 0.58 20.68
N ILE A 21 5.92 0.13 19.81
CA ILE A 21 5.59 -0.22 18.44
C ILE A 21 4.69 -1.43 18.64
N SER A 22 3.39 -1.18 18.74
CA SER A 22 2.43 -2.21 18.44
C SER A 22 2.82 -2.68 17.05
N GLU A 23 3.45 -3.85 16.97
CA GLU A 23 3.72 -4.51 15.71
C GLU A 23 2.36 -4.72 15.06
N GLY A 24 2.02 -3.86 14.09
CA GLY A 24 0.79 -3.99 13.35
C GLY A 24 0.95 -5.17 12.40
N ASP A 25 0.06 -6.16 12.49
CA ASP A 25 0.10 -7.34 11.61
C ASP A 25 -0.10 -6.99 10.12
N PHE A 26 -0.56 -5.77 9.83
CA PHE A 26 -0.91 -5.33 8.48
C PHE A 26 -0.23 -4.02 8.11
N GLN A 27 0.19 -3.95 6.86
CA GLN A 27 0.69 -2.76 6.20
C GLN A 27 -0.36 -2.25 5.21
N VAL A 28 -0.70 -0.96 5.28
CA VAL A 28 -1.55 -0.30 4.27
C VAL A 28 -0.70 -0.01 3.03
N ASN A 29 -1.13 -0.50 1.87
CA ASN A 29 -0.44 -0.34 0.58
C ASN A 29 -1.04 0.79 -0.26
N GLY A 30 -2.35 1.01 -0.18
CA GLY A 30 -3.01 2.01 -1.00
C GLY A 30 -4.32 2.49 -0.41
N GLU A 31 -4.66 3.75 -0.70
CA GLU A 31 -5.91 4.39 -0.32
C GLU A 31 -6.75 4.65 -1.57
N ILE A 32 -7.99 4.16 -1.60
CA ILE A 32 -8.87 4.32 -2.76
C ILE A 32 -9.37 5.77 -2.83
N THR A 33 -9.35 6.36 -4.02
CA THR A 33 -9.86 7.71 -4.26
C THR A 33 -11.38 7.80 -4.06
N GLU A 34 -11.91 9.00 -3.83
CA GLU A 34 -13.35 9.20 -3.62
C GLU A 34 -14.22 8.74 -4.81
N ASP A 35 -13.69 8.86 -6.04
CA ASP A 35 -14.36 8.38 -7.26
C ASP A 35 -14.26 6.86 -7.46
N GLY A 36 -13.46 6.17 -6.62
CA GLY A 36 -13.26 4.74 -6.64
C GLY A 36 -12.42 4.20 -7.80
N ARG A 37 -11.90 5.05 -8.70
CA ARG A 37 -11.25 4.60 -9.96
C ARG A 37 -9.77 4.34 -9.81
N PHE A 38 -9.15 4.93 -8.80
CA PHE A 38 -7.73 4.85 -8.56
C PHE A 38 -7.42 4.59 -7.08
N PHE A 39 -6.15 4.35 -6.80
CA PHE A 39 -5.62 4.43 -5.44
C PHE A 39 -4.32 5.23 -5.38
N ALA A 40 -4.11 5.91 -4.26
CA ALA A 40 -2.85 6.54 -3.91
C ALA A 40 -1.95 5.52 -3.20
N CYS A 41 -0.72 5.34 -3.68
CA CYS A 41 0.25 4.43 -3.09
C CYS A 41 0.72 4.93 -1.72
N LYS A 42 0.54 4.13 -0.67
CA LYS A 42 1.04 4.41 0.70
C LYS A 42 2.23 3.53 1.08
N PHE A 43 2.36 2.36 0.46
CA PHE A 43 3.48 1.46 0.61
C PHE A 43 3.73 0.69 -0.69
N THR A 44 4.90 0.06 -0.80
CA THR A 44 5.29 -0.66 -2.02
C THR A 44 4.19 -1.62 -2.48
N THR A 45 3.84 -1.48 -3.75
CA THR A 45 2.84 -2.29 -4.45
C THR A 45 3.47 -2.85 -5.72
N THR A 46 3.29 -4.15 -5.94
CA THR A 46 3.91 -4.92 -7.02
C THR A 46 2.83 -5.77 -7.70
N THR A 47 3.01 -6.04 -8.98
CA THR A 47 2.11 -6.92 -9.74
C THR A 47 2.08 -8.35 -9.16
N ASN A 48 0.98 -9.06 -9.42
CA ASN A 48 0.75 -10.45 -9.05
C ASN A 48 0.76 -10.75 -7.54
N ILE A 49 0.69 -9.72 -6.69
CA ILE A 49 0.46 -9.83 -5.24
C ILE A 49 -1.02 -9.58 -4.94
N ALA A 50 -1.56 -10.34 -3.98
CA ALA A 50 -2.91 -10.15 -3.48
C ALA A 50 -2.93 -9.12 -2.34
N TYR A 51 -3.73 -8.07 -2.53
CA TYR A 51 -3.98 -7.03 -1.55
C TYR A 51 -5.41 -7.19 -1.02
N GLU A 52 -5.57 -7.30 0.30
CA GLU A 52 -6.90 -7.33 0.92
C GLU A 52 -7.55 -5.95 0.80
N ILE A 53 -8.80 -5.93 0.33
CA ILE A 53 -9.63 -4.73 0.22
C ILE A 53 -10.43 -4.59 1.52
N ILE A 54 -10.17 -3.53 2.26
CA ILE A 54 -10.98 -3.14 3.42
C ILE A 54 -11.89 -2.00 2.98
N ALA A 55 -13.19 -2.23 3.05
CA ALA A 55 -14.22 -1.29 2.61
C ALA A 55 -15.23 -1.00 3.73
N PRO A 56 -16.01 0.09 3.63
CA PRO A 56 -17.10 0.38 4.56
C PRO A 56 -18.10 -0.77 4.69
N LYS A 57 -18.78 -0.84 5.84
CA LYS A 57 -19.77 -1.88 6.12
C LYS A 57 -20.86 -1.89 5.03
N ASN A 58 -21.19 -3.08 4.52
CA ASN A 58 -22.17 -3.31 3.45
C ASN A 58 -21.81 -2.73 2.07
N ALA A 59 -20.58 -2.24 1.87
CA ALA A 59 -20.16 -1.83 0.54
C ALA A 59 -20.10 -3.05 -0.39
N ALA A 60 -20.70 -2.92 -1.57
CA ALA A 60 -20.67 -3.98 -2.58
C ALA A 60 -19.35 -3.95 -3.35
N ILE A 61 -18.66 -5.08 -3.37
CA ILE A 61 -17.47 -5.29 -4.20
C ILE A 61 -17.82 -6.38 -5.20
N THR A 62 -17.74 -6.06 -6.49
CA THR A 62 -18.07 -7.00 -7.56
C THR A 62 -16.78 -7.68 -8.04
N PRO A 63 -16.69 -9.02 -8.01
CA PRO A 63 -15.58 -9.73 -8.61
C PRO A 63 -15.46 -9.44 -10.11
N ILE A 64 -14.24 -9.26 -10.59
CA ILE A 64 -13.96 -8.97 -12.01
C ILE A 64 -12.57 -9.49 -12.38
N VAL A 65 -12.37 -9.76 -13.67
CA VAL A 65 -11.06 -10.01 -14.27
C VAL A 65 -10.99 -9.21 -15.57
N ASN A 66 -9.91 -8.46 -15.77
CA ASN A 66 -9.62 -7.76 -17.02
C ASN A 66 -8.10 -7.62 -17.22
N GLU A 67 -7.69 -6.80 -18.18
CA GLU A 67 -6.28 -6.59 -18.55
C GLU A 67 -5.45 -5.85 -17.49
N ILE A 68 -6.09 -5.14 -16.55
CA ILE A 68 -5.40 -4.44 -15.45
C ILE A 68 -5.16 -5.41 -14.29
N GLY A 69 -6.14 -6.25 -13.97
CA GLY A 69 -6.08 -7.13 -12.81
C GLY A 69 -7.36 -7.90 -12.56
N LYS A 70 -7.46 -8.46 -11.35
CA LYS A 70 -8.66 -9.13 -10.86
C LYS A 70 -9.04 -8.68 -9.46
N ILE A 71 -10.34 -8.68 -9.21
CA ILE A 71 -10.94 -8.60 -7.88
C ILE A 71 -11.68 -9.91 -7.63
N TYR A 72 -11.44 -10.53 -6.48
CA TYR A 72 -12.10 -11.78 -6.10
C TYR A 72 -12.42 -11.81 -4.61
N THR A 73 -13.31 -12.72 -4.23
CA THR A 73 -13.65 -12.97 -2.83
C THR A 73 -13.18 -14.36 -2.42
N PHE A 74 -12.49 -14.44 -1.28
CA PHE A 74 -12.05 -15.69 -0.66
C PHE A 74 -12.29 -15.59 0.84
N GLU A 75 -12.88 -16.63 1.45
CA GLU A 75 -13.21 -16.64 2.89
C GLU A 75 -13.92 -15.36 3.40
N LYS A 76 -14.88 -14.86 2.61
CA LYS A 76 -15.65 -13.61 2.88
C LYS A 76 -14.83 -12.31 2.87
N ARG A 77 -13.57 -12.36 2.47
CA ARG A 77 -12.69 -11.20 2.26
C ARG A 77 -12.54 -10.93 0.77
N SER A 78 -12.42 -9.67 0.40
CA SER A 78 -12.19 -9.27 -0.99
C SER A 78 -10.74 -8.91 -1.21
N TYR A 79 -10.22 -9.26 -2.38
CA TYR A 79 -8.82 -9.09 -2.74
C TYR A 79 -8.67 -8.47 -4.11
N LEU A 80 -7.65 -7.63 -4.27
CA LEU A 80 -7.18 -7.08 -5.54
C LEU A 80 -5.85 -7.74 -5.91
N VAL A 81 -5.71 -8.16 -7.16
CA VAL A 81 -4.43 -8.53 -7.77
C VAL A 81 -4.27 -7.72 -9.05
N LEU A 82 -3.15 -7.01 -9.17
CA LEU A 82 -2.82 -6.24 -10.38
C LEU A 82 -1.92 -7.09 -11.29
N TYR A 83 -2.29 -7.25 -12.56
CA TYR A 83 -1.40 -7.84 -13.57
C TYR A 83 -0.38 -6.81 -14.08
N LYS A 84 -0.79 -5.53 -14.11
CA LYS A 84 0.05 -4.38 -14.43
C LYS A 84 -0.33 -3.17 -13.57
N ILE A 85 0.64 -2.30 -13.29
CA ILE A 85 0.38 -1.02 -12.61
C ILE A 85 0.26 0.04 -13.70
N LEU A 86 -0.97 0.49 -13.96
CA LEU A 86 -1.25 1.56 -14.92
C LEU A 86 -1.52 2.86 -14.16
N LEU A 87 -0.69 3.87 -14.37
CA LEU A 87 -0.86 5.18 -13.74
C LEU A 87 -1.95 6.01 -14.44
N GLU A 88 -2.41 7.07 -13.78
CA GLU A 88 -3.37 8.03 -14.35
C GLU A 88 -2.89 8.67 -15.66
N ASN A 89 -1.57 8.86 -15.79
CA ASN A 89 -0.92 9.38 -17.00
C ASN A 89 -0.71 8.31 -18.09
N ASN A 90 -1.26 7.11 -17.92
CA ASN A 90 -1.11 5.93 -18.78
C ASN A 90 0.31 5.32 -18.86
N THR A 91 1.19 5.65 -17.92
CA THR A 91 2.48 4.95 -17.77
C THR A 91 2.27 3.60 -17.10
N GLU A 92 2.87 2.55 -17.66
CA GLU A 92 2.87 1.21 -17.07
C GLU A 92 4.15 0.98 -16.24
N LEU A 93 4.00 0.37 -15.07
CA LEU A 93 5.08 0.02 -14.15
C LEU A 93 4.93 -1.43 -13.66
N GLU A 94 6.04 -2.05 -13.27
CA GLU A 94 6.04 -3.35 -12.58
C GLU A 94 5.93 -3.21 -11.06
N THR A 95 6.43 -2.10 -10.51
CA THR A 95 6.39 -1.80 -9.08
C THR A 95 6.24 -0.30 -8.86
N ILE A 96 5.51 0.07 -7.81
CA ILE A 96 5.34 1.44 -7.33
C ILE A 96 5.70 1.51 -5.85
N HIS A 97 6.35 2.60 -5.44
CA HIS A 97 6.77 2.85 -4.06
C HIS A 97 5.99 4.01 -3.45
N SER A 98 6.05 4.16 -2.13
CA SER A 98 5.33 5.20 -1.39
C SER A 98 5.72 6.63 -1.75
N GLY A 99 6.88 6.84 -2.38
CA GLY A 99 7.30 8.16 -2.88
C GLY A 99 6.63 8.57 -4.20
N ASN A 100 5.83 7.70 -4.83
CA ASN A 100 5.15 8.02 -6.08
C ASN A 100 3.83 8.76 -5.82
N VAL A 101 3.68 9.94 -6.41
CA VAL A 101 2.49 10.78 -6.27
C VAL A 101 1.38 10.45 -7.27
N ASN A 102 1.69 9.68 -8.32
CA ASN A 102 0.73 9.33 -9.35
C ASN A 102 -0.25 8.28 -8.84
N LEU A 103 -1.51 8.45 -9.22
CA LEU A 103 -2.57 7.52 -8.89
C LEU A 103 -2.50 6.25 -9.75
N VAL A 104 -2.75 5.09 -9.14
CA VAL A 104 -2.76 3.79 -9.82
C VAL A 104 -4.19 3.39 -10.15
N ARG A 105 -4.44 3.01 -11.40
CA ARG A 105 -5.76 2.63 -11.90
C ARG A 105 -6.20 1.28 -11.35
N LEU A 106 -7.46 1.19 -10.94
CA LEU A 106 -8.11 -0.04 -10.52
C LEU A 106 -8.75 -0.78 -11.72
N PRO A 107 -8.88 -2.11 -11.65
CA PRO A 107 -9.58 -2.88 -12.69
C PRO A 107 -11.09 -2.59 -12.72
N ALA A 108 -11.68 -2.19 -11.60
CA ALA A 108 -13.06 -1.69 -11.52
C ALA A 108 -13.18 -0.68 -10.37
N PRO A 109 -14.20 0.19 -10.37
CA PRO A 109 -14.44 1.10 -9.27
C PRO A 109 -14.59 0.36 -7.94
N LEU A 110 -13.85 0.79 -6.92
CA LEU A 110 -13.98 0.32 -5.54
C LEU A 110 -14.71 1.37 -4.70
N PRO A 111 -15.35 0.97 -3.57
CA PRO A 111 -16.02 1.92 -2.70
C PRO A 111 -15.07 2.99 -2.16
N ALA A 112 -15.53 4.24 -2.06
CA ALA A 112 -14.79 5.30 -1.38
C ALA A 112 -14.47 4.92 0.07
N PHE A 113 -13.41 5.52 0.63
CA PHE A 113 -12.90 5.22 1.97
C PHE A 113 -12.45 3.76 2.15
N SER A 114 -12.18 3.07 1.06
CA SER A 114 -11.54 1.75 1.09
C SER A 114 -10.02 1.89 1.09
N PHE A 115 -9.33 0.86 1.56
CA PHE A 115 -7.88 0.75 1.46
C PHE A 115 -7.43 -0.67 1.16
N LEU A 116 -6.22 -0.76 0.60
CA LEU A 116 -5.52 -1.99 0.27
C LEU A 116 -4.50 -2.29 1.36
N ARG A 117 -4.41 -3.55 1.80
CA ARG A 117 -3.39 -3.96 2.78
C ARG A 117 -2.81 -5.35 2.51
N THR A 118 -1.60 -5.56 3.01
CA THR A 118 -0.93 -6.87 3.09
C THR A 118 -0.59 -7.20 4.53
N GLN A 119 -0.53 -8.48 4.88
CA GLN A 119 0.00 -8.91 6.17
C GLN A 119 1.53 -8.77 6.15
N VAL A 120 2.13 -8.30 7.24
CA VAL A 120 3.57 -8.02 7.34
C VAL A 120 4.43 -9.29 7.15
N GLU A 121 3.91 -10.47 7.51
CA GLU A 121 4.57 -11.77 7.29
C GLU A 121 4.37 -12.37 5.88
N SER A 122 3.43 -11.88 5.07
CA SER A 122 3.09 -12.55 3.79
C SER A 122 3.93 -12.02 2.62
N LYS A 123 5.25 -12.27 2.63
CA LYS A 123 6.01 -12.43 1.37
C LYS A 123 5.95 -13.90 0.92
N MET A 124 4.75 -14.44 0.78
CA MET A 124 4.55 -15.71 0.08
C MET A 124 4.17 -15.39 -1.36
N ALA A 125 5.18 -15.25 -2.20
CA ALA A 125 4.97 -15.32 -3.64
C ALA A 125 4.48 -16.74 -3.96
N PHE A 126 3.30 -16.86 -4.55
CA PHE A 126 2.92 -18.09 -5.24
C PHE A 126 3.94 -18.26 -6.38
N ARG A 127 4.91 -19.15 -6.18
CA ARG A 127 5.71 -19.72 -7.27
C ARG A 127 4.85 -20.83 -7.87
N ASP A 128 4.67 -20.76 -9.18
CA ASP A 128 3.96 -21.74 -10.01
C ASP A 128 4.41 -23.19 -9.76
#